data_AF-X0W4S5-F1
#
_entry.id   AF-X0W4S5-F1
#
_cell.length_a   1.000
_cell.length_b   1.000
_cell.length_c   1.000
_cell.angle_alpha   90.00
_cell.angle_beta   90.00
_cell.angle_gamma   90.00
#
_symmetry.space_group_name_H-M   'P 1'
#
loop_
_entity.id
_entity.type
_entity.pdbx_description
1 polymer ?
#
loop_
_entity_poly.entity_id
_entity_poly.type
_entity_poly.pdbx_seq_one_letter_code
_entity_poly.pdbx_strand_id
1 'polypeptide(L)'
;MGSGSKAKKGQINMGEPGHDIKDWEAYRWCVRNKIAISPRAYSATQWYIDIKNKDKTHTSPDTYGKTEIWNKIFEYCKYYYDKHRK
;
A
#
# COMPACT_ATOMS: atom_id res chain seq x y z
N MET A 1 14.72 -17.36 20.75
CA MET A 1 14.84 -15.89 20.89
C MET A 1 13.46 -15.30 20.64
N GLY A 2 12.70 -14.99 21.70
CA GLY A 2 11.36 -14.43 21.59
C GLY A 2 11.40 -12.92 21.46
N SER A 3 11.22 -12.40 20.25
CA SER A 3 11.11 -10.96 20.00
C SER A 3 9.71 -10.46 20.39
N GLY A 4 9.41 -10.46 21.68
CA GLY A 4 8.20 -9.88 22.25
C GLY A 4 8.28 -8.35 22.30
N SER A 5 8.21 -7.69 21.13
CA SER A 5 8.09 -6.23 21.09
C SER A 5 6.65 -5.86 21.45
N LYS A 6 6.39 -5.55 22.72
CA LYS A 6 5.11 -4.94 23.13
C LYS A 6 4.95 -3.63 22.35
N ALA A 7 3.88 -3.52 21.56
CA ALA A 7 3.56 -2.29 20.84
C ALA A 7 3.49 -1.12 21.84
N LYS A 8 4.27 -0.07 21.61
CA LYS A 8 4.34 1.07 22.53
C LYS A 8 3.03 1.86 22.47
N LYS A 9 2.53 2.29 23.63
CA LYS A 9 1.31 3.12 23.76
C LYS A 9 1.49 4.39 22.90
N GLY A 10 0.67 4.56 21.85
CA GLY A 10 0.79 5.64 20.86
C GLY A 10 1.36 5.24 19.49
N GLN A 11 1.66 3.96 19.23
CA GLN A 11 2.06 3.52 17.90
C GLN A 11 0.93 3.67 16.88
N ILE A 12 1.17 4.50 15.88
CA ILE A 12 0.34 4.58 14.69
C ILE A 12 0.48 3.25 13.93
N ASN A 13 -0.63 2.52 13.80
CA ASN A 13 -0.67 1.20 13.18
C ASN A 13 -1.65 1.25 11.99
N MET A 14 -1.14 1.01 10.78
CA MET A 14 -1.91 1.01 9.52
C MET A 14 -2.76 -0.24 9.32
N GLY A 15 -2.77 -1.17 10.28
CA GLY A 15 -3.39 -2.48 10.15
C GLY A 15 -2.48 -3.49 9.47
N GLU A 16 -2.98 -4.71 9.35
CA GLU A 16 -2.29 -5.79 8.66
C GLU A 16 -2.59 -5.73 7.16
N PRO A 17 -1.58 -5.84 6.29
CA PRO A 17 -1.82 -6.03 4.87
C PRO A 17 -2.50 -7.40 4.65
N GLY A 18 -3.43 -7.47 3.70
CA GLY A 18 -4.07 -8.73 3.31
C GLY A 18 -3.06 -9.84 2.99
N HIS A 19 -3.47 -11.09 3.19
CA HIS A 19 -2.60 -12.27 3.04
C HIS A 19 -2.76 -12.98 1.67
N ASP A 20 -3.42 -12.36 0.69
CA ASP A 20 -3.65 -13.01 -0.60
C ASP A 20 -2.39 -13.02 -1.47
N ILE A 21 -1.98 -14.22 -1.89
CA ILE A 21 -0.75 -14.43 -2.65
C ILE A 21 -0.77 -13.67 -3.99
N LYS A 22 -1.93 -13.55 -4.65
CA LYS A 22 -2.04 -12.88 -5.96
C LYS A 22 -1.87 -11.37 -5.81
N ASP A 23 -2.38 -10.79 -4.73
CA ASP A 23 -2.21 -9.38 -4.43
C ASP A 23 -0.73 -9.05 -4.17
N TRP A 24 -0.03 -9.93 -3.45
CA TRP A 24 1.42 -9.82 -3.26
C TRP A 24 2.22 -10.01 -4.55
N GLU A 25 1.78 -10.89 -5.45
CA GLU A 25 2.39 -11.07 -6.77
C GLU A 25 2.27 -9.80 -7.61
N ALA A 26 1.06 -9.21 -7.68
CA ALA A 26 0.81 -7.95 -8.38
C ALA A 26 1.63 -6.79 -7.77
N TYR A 27 1.72 -6.72 -6.44
CA TYR A 27 2.54 -5.73 -5.74
C TYR A 27 4.02 -5.86 -6.12
N ARG A 28 4.58 -7.07 -6.07
CA ARG A 28 5.97 -7.35 -6.46
C ARG A 28 6.22 -6.98 -7.92
N TRP A 29 5.27 -7.26 -8.80
CA TRP A 29 5.37 -6.88 -10.20
C TRP A 29 5.40 -5.35 -10.36
N CYS A 30 4.55 -4.60 -9.63
CA CYS A 30 4.56 -3.14 -9.67
C CYS A 30 5.94 -2.57 -9.25
N VAL A 31 6.49 -3.07 -8.14
CA VAL A 31 7.82 -2.65 -7.65
C VAL A 31 8.91 -2.91 -8.70
N ARG A 32 8.89 -4.09 -9.35
CA ARG A 32 9.84 -4.44 -10.43
C ARG A 32 9.71 -3.53 -11.65
N ASN A 33 8.51 -3.03 -11.94
CA ASN A 33 8.23 -2.17 -13.08
C ASN A 33 8.38 -0.67 -12.77
N LYS A 34 9.00 -0.31 -11.63
CA LYS A 34 9.14 1.09 -11.17
C LYS A 34 7.79 1.78 -10.97
N ILE A 35 6.79 1.02 -10.55
CA ILE A 35 5.48 1.51 -10.09
C ILE A 35 5.46 1.35 -8.57
N ALA A 36 5.73 2.43 -7.84
CA ALA A 36 5.68 2.45 -6.39
C ALA A 36 4.31 2.98 -5.95
N ILE A 37 3.55 2.12 -5.27
CA ILE A 37 2.26 2.47 -4.66
C ILE A 37 2.46 2.38 -3.15
N SER A 38 2.36 3.53 -2.48
CA SER A 38 2.66 3.63 -1.06
C SER A 38 1.70 4.57 -0.34
N PRO A 39 1.40 4.31 0.94
CA PRO A 39 0.62 5.22 1.75
C PRO A 39 1.44 6.46 2.10
N ARG A 40 0.86 7.64 1.93
CA ARG A 40 1.42 8.93 2.33
C ARG A 40 0.68 9.44 3.55
N ALA A 41 1.42 9.77 4.62
CA ALA A 41 0.83 10.26 5.85
C ALA A 41 0.01 11.54 5.60
N TYR A 42 -1.24 11.54 6.06
CA TYR A 42 -2.10 12.72 6.13
C TYR A 42 -2.37 13.11 7.58
N SER A 43 -2.86 12.15 8.38
CA SER A 43 -3.13 12.32 9.79
C SER A 43 -2.62 11.12 10.59
N ALA A 44 -2.85 11.12 11.91
CA ALA A 44 -2.44 10.01 12.78
C ALA A 44 -3.15 8.68 12.45
N THR A 45 -4.27 8.72 11.73
CA THR A 45 -5.10 7.54 11.43
C THR A 45 -5.52 7.45 9.95
N GLN A 46 -5.07 8.38 9.12
CA GLN A 46 -5.44 8.45 7.71
C GLN A 46 -4.23 8.70 6.81
N TRP A 47 -4.28 8.11 5.63
CA TRP A 47 -3.21 8.18 4.62
C TRP A 47 -3.80 8.41 3.23
N TYR A 48 -3.11 9.22 2.44
CA TYR A 48 -3.29 9.26 1.00
C TYR A 48 -2.59 8.06 0.35
N ILE A 49 -2.90 7.81 -0.92
CA ILE A 49 -2.16 6.85 -1.74
C ILE A 49 -1.36 7.61 -2.77
N ASP A 50 -0.04 7.48 -2.70
CA ASP A 50 0.86 7.96 -3.74
C ASP A 50 1.17 6.83 -4.70
N ILE A 51 0.88 7.08 -5.98
CA ILE A 51 1.18 6.20 -7.10
C ILE A 51 2.28 6.88 -7.91
N LYS A 52 3.52 6.42 -7.74
CA LYS A 52 4.66 6.84 -8.55
C LYS A 52 4.87 5.82 -9.66
N ASN A 53 4.53 6.20 -10.88
CA ASN A 53 4.76 5.41 -12.08
C ASN A 53 5.85 6.07 -12.93
N LYS A 54 7.06 5.51 -12.90
CA LYS A 54 8.26 6.08 -13.54
C LYS A 54 8.46 7.54 -13.07
N ASP A 55 8.20 8.51 -13.95
CA ASP A 55 8.42 9.94 -13.72
C ASP A 55 7.15 10.69 -13.28
N LYS A 56 5.99 10.03 -13.27
CA LYS A 56 4.71 10.63 -12.88
C LYS A 56 4.35 10.18 -11.47
N THR A 57 4.11 11.14 -10.57
CA THR A 57 3.53 10.88 -9.25
C THR A 57 2.10 11.39 -9.25
N HIS A 58 1.17 10.51 -8.90
CA HIS A 58 -0.24 10.82 -8.72
C HIS A 58 -0.63 10.50 -7.28
N THR A 59 -1.15 11.48 -6.57
CA THR A 59 -1.67 11.30 -5.21
C THR A 59 -3.19 11.21 -5.30
N SER A 60 -3.78 10.17 -4.70
CA SER A 60 -5.23 10.07 -4.59
C SER A 60 -5.80 11.28 -3.83
N PRO A 61 -6.89 11.91 -4.30
CA PRO A 61 -7.53 13.01 -3.56
C PRO A 61 -8.16 12.54 -2.24
N ASP A 62 -8.45 11.24 -2.13
CA ASP A 62 -9.11 10.64 -0.97
C ASP A 62 -8.09 10.09 0.04
N THR A 63 -8.46 10.21 1.32
CA THR A 63 -7.71 9.62 2.44
C THR A 63 -8.38 8.33 2.90
N TYR A 64 -7.57 7.32 3.19
CA TYR A 64 -8.06 6.03 3.68
C TYR A 64 -7.62 5.79 5.12
N GLY A 65 -8.48 5.09 5.87
CA GLY A 65 -8.21 4.72 7.25
C GLY A 65 -7.29 3.51 7.38
N LYS A 66 -7.17 3.06 8.62
CA LYS A 66 -6.48 1.81 8.98
C LYS A 66 -7.08 0.63 8.21
N THR A 67 -6.24 -0.28 7.73
CA THR A 67 -6.60 -1.47 6.95
C THR A 67 -7.13 -1.18 5.54
N GLU A 68 -8.01 -0.19 5.38
CA GLU A 68 -8.57 0.21 4.08
C GLU A 68 -7.49 0.66 3.09
N ILE A 69 -6.47 1.36 3.60
CA ILE A 69 -5.32 1.78 2.81
C ILE A 69 -4.63 0.61 2.12
N TRP A 70 -4.49 -0.53 2.79
CA TRP A 70 -3.87 -1.72 2.22
C TRP A 70 -4.71 -2.33 1.10
N ASN A 71 -6.03 -2.43 1.30
CA ASN A 71 -6.94 -2.94 0.28
C ASN A 71 -6.83 -2.10 -1.01
N LYS A 72 -6.79 -0.78 -0.85
CA LYS A 72 -6.66 0.13 -1.99
C LYS A 72 -5.30 0.04 -2.67
N ILE A 73 -4.21 -0.08 -1.91
CA ILE A 73 -2.87 -0.29 -2.48
C ILE A 73 -2.85 -1.57 -3.35
N PHE A 74 -3.38 -2.68 -2.84
CA PHE A 74 -3.45 -3.94 -3.59
C PHE A 74 -4.37 -3.83 -4.82
N GLU A 75 -5.52 -3.15 -4.70
CA GLU A 75 -6.43 -2.87 -5.82
C GLU A 75 -5.72 -2.11 -6.95
N TYR A 76 -4.96 -1.06 -6.62
CA TYR A 76 -4.17 -0.33 -7.61
C TYR A 76 -3.06 -1.18 -8.22
N CYS A 77 -2.34 -1.96 -7.41
CA CYS A 77 -1.30 -2.86 -7.92
C CYS A 77 -1.87 -3.87 -8.92
N LYS A 78 -3.03 -4.46 -8.61
CA LYS A 78 -3.73 -5.41 -9.47
C LYS A 78 -4.19 -4.76 -10.77
N TYR A 79 -4.75 -3.56 -10.72
CA TYR A 79 -5.12 -2.80 -11.91
C TYR A 79 -3.94 -2.60 -12.88
N TYR A 80 -2.76 -2.19 -12.36
CA TYR A 80 -1.57 -2.02 -13.19
C TYR A 80 -1.01 -3.34 -13.72
N TYR A 81 -1.07 -4.40 -12.92
CA TYR A 81 -0.66 -5.74 -13.30
C TYR A 81 -1.51 -6.29 -14.44
N ASP A 82 -2.84 -6.25 -14.30
CA ASP A 82 -3.77 -6.74 -15.31
C ASP A 82 -3.69 -5.92 -16.60
N LYS A 83 -3.47 -4.60 -16.51
CA LYS A 83 -3.31 -3.72 -17.67
C LYS A 83 -2.08 -4.05 -18.53
N HIS A 84 -1.01 -4.59 -17.94
CA HIS A 84 0.21 -4.94 -18.68
C HIS A 84 0.28 -6.42 -19.10
N ARG A 85 -0.65 -7.26 -18.65
CA ARG A 85 -0.76 -8.67 -19.07
C ARG A 85 -1.71 -8.91 -20.25
N LYS A 86 -2.36 -7.85 -20.75
CA LYS A 86 -3.09 -7.84 -22.02
C LYS A 86 -2.18 -7.34 -23.13
#